data_AF-A0A0C3IFM6-F1
#
_entry.id   AF-A0A0C3IFM6-F1
#
_cell.length_a   1.000
_cell.length_b   1.000
_cell.length_c   1.000
_cell.angle_alpha   90.00
_cell.angle_beta   90.00
_cell.angle_gamma   90.00
#
_symmetry.space_group_name_H-M   'P 1'
#
loop_
_entity.id
_entity.type
_entity.pdbx_description
1 polymer ?
#
loop_
_entity_poly.entity_id
_entity_poly.type
_entity_poly.pdbx_seq_one_letter_code
_entity_poly.pdbx_strand_id
1 'polypeptide(L)' 'MIKSAAYRWRYAQPSTTCAHDFLYNASGLALCGDSFRDGRVEDAWLSGHRLGKALIGRSVQ' A
#
# COMPACT_ATOMS: atom_id res chain seq x y z
N MET A 1 15.41 23.65 -29.39
CA MET A 1 14.81 22.31 -29.59
C MET A 1 13.82 22.06 -28.48
N ILE A 2 12.56 21.79 -28.79
CA ILE A 2 11.58 21.32 -27.80
C ILE A 2 11.56 19.79 -27.89
N LYS A 3 11.83 19.11 -26.77
CA LYS A 3 11.67 17.65 -26.64
C LYS A 3 10.41 17.36 -25.83
N SER A 4 9.67 16.34 -26.25
CA SER A 4 8.46 15.87 -25.57
C SER A 4 8.61 14.39 -25.22
N ALA A 5 8.12 13.99 -24.05
CA ALA A 5 8.08 12.60 -23.59
C ALA A 5 6.71 12.31 -22.98
N ALA A 6 6.24 11.06 -23.13
CA ALA A 6 4.99 10.59 -22.57
C ALA A 6 5.19 9.23 -21.89
N TYR A 7 4.52 9.03 -20.75
CA TYR A 7 4.57 7.80 -19.98
C TYR A 7 3.14 7.36 -19.63
N ARG A 8 2.89 6.05 -19.72
CA ARG A 8 1.60 5.45 -19.35
C ARG A 8 1.76 4.56 -18.13
N TRP A 9 1.13 4.98 -17.04
CA TRP A 9 1.08 4.25 -15.78
C TRP A 9 -0.26 3.52 -15.68
N ARG A 10 -0.27 2.21 -15.97
CA ARG A 10 -1.51 1.42 -15.96
C ARG A 10 -2.17 1.37 -14.58
N TYR A 11 -1.38 1.41 -13.52
CA TYR A 11 -1.82 1.30 -12.12
C TYR A 11 -1.41 2.56 -11.36
N ALA A 12 -1.77 3.73 -11.91
CA ALA A 12 -1.40 5.00 -11.31
C ALA A 12 -2.15 5.27 -9.99
N GLN A 13 -3.40 4.81 -9.90
CA GLN A 13 -4.28 4.99 -8.75
C GLN A 13 -5.23 3.80 -8.62
N PRO A 14 -5.56 3.39 -7.39
CA PRO A 14 -6.61 2.42 -7.14
C PRO A 14 -7.98 2.99 -7.54
N SER A 15 -8.86 2.14 -8.05
CA SER A 15 -10.22 2.53 -8.45
C SER A 15 -11.26 2.36 -7.33
N THR A 16 -10.88 1.67 -6.25
CA THR A 16 -11.77 1.31 -5.15
C THR A 16 -11.05 1.48 -3.82
N THR A 17 -11.77 1.98 -2.83
CA THR A 17 -11.30 2.04 -1.45
C THR A 17 -11.30 0.64 -0.83
N CYS A 18 -10.28 0.31 -0.04
CA CYS A 18 -10.28 -0.91 0.77
C CYS A 18 -10.84 -0.63 2.18
N ALA A 19 -11.52 -1.60 2.77
CA ALA A 19 -11.98 -1.53 4.16
C ALA A 19 -10.89 -1.84 5.19
N HIS A 20 -9.75 -2.38 4.75
CA HIS A 20 -8.63 -2.78 5.60
C HIS A 20 -7.43 -1.90 5.34
N ASP A 21 -6.69 -1.52 6.39
CA ASP A 21 -5.44 -0.77 6.27
C ASP A 21 -4.28 -1.62 5.74
N PHE A 22 -4.35 -2.95 5.91
CA PHE A 22 -3.38 -3.95 5.43
C PHE A 22 -4.02 -5.34 5.52
N LEU A 23 -3.42 -6.34 4.88
CA LEU A 23 -3.77 -7.75 5.06
C LEU A 23 -2.56 -8.52 5.61
N TYR A 24 -2.84 -9.53 6.41
CA TYR A 24 -1.85 -10.48 6.90
C TYR A 24 -2.51 -11.83 7.14
N ASN A 25 -1.82 -12.93 6.83
CA ASN A 25 -2.33 -14.27 7.05
C ASN A 25 -1.42 -15.10 7.96
N ALA A 26 -1.92 -16.26 8.38
CA ALA A 26 -1.20 -17.19 9.26
C ALA A 26 0.07 -17.80 8.62
N SER A 27 0.22 -17.74 7.29
CA SER A 27 1.44 -18.22 6.61
C SER A 27 2.55 -17.16 6.57
N GLY A 28 2.37 -16.02 7.23
CA GLY A 28 3.35 -14.94 7.28
C GLY A 28 3.32 -13.99 6.08
N LEU A 29 2.35 -14.11 5.16
CA LEU A 29 2.21 -13.20 4.04
C LEU A 29 1.49 -11.93 4.48
N ALA A 30 2.03 -10.77 4.10
CA ALA A 30 1.45 -9.47 4.37
C ALA A 30 1.29 -8.65 3.09
N LEU A 31 0.26 -7.80 3.03
CA LEU A 31 0.01 -6.86 1.94
C LEU A 31 -0.26 -5.47 2.53
N CYS A 32 0.38 -4.45 1.96
CA CYS A 32 0.18 -3.04 2.27
C CYS A 32 0.39 -2.20 1.01
N GLY A 33 -0.09 -0.95 1.00
CA GLY A 33 0.02 -0.04 -0.13
C GLY A 33 -1.09 1.00 -0.16
N ASP A 34 -1.01 1.91 -1.12
CA ASP A 34 -1.99 2.98 -1.34
C ASP A 34 -3.40 2.44 -1.66
N SER A 35 -3.48 1.28 -2.30
CA SER A 35 -4.72 0.56 -2.62
C SER A 35 -5.50 0.09 -1.39
N PHE A 36 -4.90 0.14 -0.19
CA PHE A 36 -5.60 -0.16 1.06
C PHE A 36 -6.36 1.05 1.63
N ARG A 37 -6.28 2.22 0.98
CA ARG A 37 -7.01 3.44 1.36
C ARG A 37 -7.36 4.26 0.10
N ASP A 38 -7.09 5.58 0.07
CA ASP A 38 -7.55 6.51 -0.99
C ASP A 38 -6.52 6.77 -2.11
N GLY A 39 -5.48 5.92 -2.24
CA GLY A 39 -4.54 6.00 -3.35
C GLY A 39 -3.46 7.09 -3.25
N ARG A 40 -3.35 7.80 -2.12
CA ARG A 40 -2.33 8.84 -1.95
C ARG A 40 -0.99 8.26 -1.47
N VAL A 41 0.06 9.06 -1.60
CA VAL A 41 1.38 8.72 -1.03
C VAL A 41 1.28 8.53 0.49
N GLU A 42 0.51 9.37 1.16
CA GLU A 42 0.24 9.24 2.61
C GLU A 42 -0.44 7.90 2.94
N ASP A 43 -1.36 7.45 2.09
CA ASP A 43 -2.06 6.18 2.29
C ASP A 43 -1.13 4.97 2.19
N ALA A 44 -0.21 4.98 1.22
CA ALA A 44 0.83 3.97 1.12
C ALA A 44 1.68 3.93 2.40
N TRP A 45 2.07 5.10 2.90
CA TRP A 45 2.88 5.21 4.11
C TRP A 45 2.12 4.70 5.34
N LEU A 46 0.87 5.14 5.55
CA LEU A 46 0.04 4.74 6.69
C LEU A 46 -0.23 3.23 6.67
N SER A 47 -0.55 2.66 5.51
CA SER A 47 -0.76 1.22 5.34
C SER A 47 0.48 0.42 5.77
N GLY A 48 1.66 0.78 5.25
CA GLY A 48 2.91 0.13 5.61
C GLY A 48 3.30 0.32 7.09
N HIS A 49 3.13 1.53 7.62
CA HIS A 49 3.43 1.82 9.03
C HIS A 49 2.57 1.01 9.99
N ARG A 50 1.26 0.93 9.73
CA ARG A 50 0.32 0.13 10.54
C ARG A 50 0.63 -1.36 10.45
N LEU A 51 0.94 -1.87 9.26
CA LEU A 51 1.38 -3.26 9.10
C LEU A 51 2.65 -3.52 9.92
N GLY A 52 3.67 -2.67 9.82
CA GLY A 52 4.92 -2.83 10.58
C GLY A 52 4.67 -2.89 12.09
N LYS A 53 3.82 -2.01 12.62
CA LYS A 53 3.41 -2.06 14.04
C LYS A 53 2.70 -3.37 14.41
N ALA A 54 1.80 -3.85 13.54
CA ALA A 54 1.09 -5.10 13.76
C ALA A 54 2.04 -6.32 13.73
N LEU A 55 3.04 -6.29 12.86
CA LEU A 55 4.06 -7.34 12.77
C LEU A 55 4.95 -7.36 14.02
N ILE A 56 5.39 -6.21 14.54
CA ILE A 56 6.16 -6.17 15.80
C ILE A 56 5.37 -6.81 16.95
N GLY A 57 4.06 -6.53 17.04
CA GLY A 57 3.21 -7.14 18.07
C GLY A 57 2.97 -8.65 17.89
N ARG A 58 3.23 -9.21 16.70
CA ARG A 58 3.02 -10.62 16.36
C ARG A 58 4.32 -11.42 16.22
N SER A 59 5.45 -10.75 15.99
CA SER A 59 6.80 -11.34 15.93
C SER A 59 7.37 -11.68 17.31
N VAL A 60 6.68 -11.36 18.41
CA VAL A 60 7.04 -11.76 19.79
C VAL A 60 6.28 -13.04 20.22
N GLN A 61 6.11 -14.00 19.32
CA GLN A 61 5.76 -15.38 19.65
C GLN A 61 6.73 -16.35 19.00
#